data_AF-A0A0H3ZZP0-F1
#
_entry.id   AF-A0A0H3ZZP0-F1
#
_cell.length_a   1.000
_cell.length_b   1.000
_cell.length_c   1.000
_cell.angle_alpha   90.00
_cell.angle_beta   90.00
_cell.angle_gamma   90.00
#
_symmetry.space_group_name_H-M   'P 1'
#
loop_
_entity.id
_entity.type
_entity.pdbx_description
1 polymer ?
#
loop_
_entity_poly.entity_id
_entity_poly.type
_entity_poly.pdbx_seq_one_letter_code
_entity_poly.pdbx_strand_id
1 'polypeptide(L)'
;MISDNVIEYWASGRWREKRKFREWVKTTGIQLEEISNFYSKLTYDIDEAEGYLLDVIGAILDIPRLDIPANLAFFGYQGTPLAVGYNVAPYFDFNNPTETVPATDNMYRMVLHFKVFYNTTDGTRASVLKATKTLLGIDDIEIIDSEDMQFKIMLHEPVDEVILYVLNLYSLYIKPTGVKFLGYETSARVLTKDVKNG
;
A
#
# COMPACT_ATOMS: atom_id res chain seq x y z
N MET A 1 -21.97 -8.89 -26.14
CA MET A 1 -23.04 -8.25 -26.96
C MET A 1 -22.51 -7.47 -28.16
N ILE A 2 -21.19 -7.20 -28.24
CA ILE A 2 -20.57 -6.36 -29.28
C ILE A 2 -20.37 -7.13 -30.61
N SER A 3 -20.11 -8.44 -30.55
CA SER A 3 -19.77 -9.27 -31.73
C SER A 3 -20.87 -9.34 -32.79
N ASP A 4 -22.14 -9.40 -32.38
CA ASP A 4 -23.26 -9.57 -33.32
C ASP A 4 -23.54 -8.26 -34.09
N ASN A 5 -23.37 -7.10 -33.44
CA ASN A 5 -23.46 -5.78 -34.09
C ASN A 5 -22.33 -5.55 -35.11
N VAL A 6 -21.11 -6.05 -34.86
CA VAL A 6 -19.98 -5.93 -35.79
C VAL A 6 -20.19 -6.79 -37.03
N ILE A 7 -20.72 -8.02 -36.87
CA ILE A 7 -21.06 -8.91 -38.00
C ILE A 7 -22.12 -8.24 -38.89
N GLU A 8 -23.08 -7.54 -38.30
CA GLU A 8 -24.04 -6.80 -39.09
C GLU A 8 -23.39 -5.61 -39.81
N TYR A 9 -22.63 -4.76 -39.12
CA TYR A 9 -22.17 -3.51 -39.72
C TYR A 9 -21.03 -3.68 -40.75
N TRP A 10 -20.12 -4.66 -40.55
CA TRP A 10 -18.87 -4.77 -41.33
C TRP A 10 -18.83 -5.91 -42.33
N ALA A 11 -19.68 -6.93 -42.21
CA ALA A 11 -19.63 -8.07 -43.11
C ALA A 11 -20.59 -7.89 -44.30
N SER A 12 -20.05 -7.97 -45.52
CA SER A 12 -20.87 -8.04 -46.74
C SER A 12 -21.75 -9.31 -46.71
N GLY A 13 -22.96 -9.22 -47.28
CA GLY A 13 -24.03 -10.22 -47.10
C GLY A 13 -23.63 -11.68 -47.34
N ARG A 14 -22.66 -11.94 -48.25
CA ARG A 14 -22.14 -13.30 -48.51
C ARG A 14 -21.29 -13.91 -47.37
N TRP A 15 -20.65 -13.08 -46.56
CA TRP A 15 -19.78 -13.54 -45.47
C TRP A 15 -20.50 -13.57 -44.11
N ARG A 16 -21.60 -12.79 -43.97
CA ARG A 16 -22.46 -12.79 -42.77
C ARG A 16 -22.99 -14.16 -42.40
N GLU A 17 -23.27 -15.04 -43.36
CA GLU A 17 -23.88 -16.35 -43.08
C GLU A 17 -22.87 -17.50 -42.91
N LYS A 18 -21.59 -17.27 -43.24
CA LYS A 18 -20.61 -18.37 -43.18
C LYS A 18 -20.23 -18.69 -41.75
N ARG A 19 -20.48 -19.94 -41.33
CA ARG A 19 -20.20 -20.46 -39.98
C ARG A 19 -18.79 -20.12 -39.49
N LYS A 20 -17.76 -20.41 -40.30
CA LYS A 20 -16.35 -20.16 -39.94
C LYS A 20 -16.05 -18.69 -39.68
N PHE A 21 -16.69 -17.79 -40.43
CA PHE A 21 -16.50 -16.34 -40.25
C PHE A 21 -17.17 -15.86 -38.96
N ARG A 22 -18.39 -16.33 -38.67
CA ARG A 22 -19.08 -16.01 -37.39
C ARG A 22 -18.29 -16.52 -36.18
N GLU A 23 -17.79 -17.75 -36.23
CA GLU A 23 -16.97 -18.30 -35.15
C GLU A 23 -15.70 -17.48 -34.94
N TRP A 24 -15.00 -17.11 -36.01
CA TRP A 24 -13.81 -16.26 -35.91
C TRP A 24 -14.11 -14.87 -35.33
N VAL A 25 -15.15 -14.18 -35.79
CA VAL A 25 -15.54 -12.87 -35.24
C VAL A 25 -15.97 -12.98 -33.78
N LYS A 26 -16.67 -14.04 -33.39
CA LYS A 26 -17.04 -14.27 -31.99
C LYS A 26 -15.81 -14.48 -31.11
N THR A 27 -14.88 -15.34 -31.51
CA THR A 27 -13.65 -15.59 -30.74
C THR A 27 -12.82 -14.32 -30.60
N THR A 28 -12.58 -13.60 -31.71
CA THR A 28 -11.82 -12.34 -31.69
C THR A 28 -12.55 -11.24 -30.91
N GLY A 29 -13.88 -11.16 -31.02
CA GLY A 29 -14.69 -10.20 -30.29
C GLY A 29 -14.65 -10.42 -28.78
N ILE A 30 -14.71 -11.68 -28.32
CA ILE A 30 -14.55 -12.05 -26.91
C ILE A 30 -13.16 -11.64 -26.40
N GLN A 31 -12.11 -11.96 -27.17
CA GLN A 31 -10.74 -11.58 -26.80
C GLN A 31 -10.56 -10.06 -26.69
N LEU A 32 -11.13 -9.28 -27.62
CA LEU A 32 -11.08 -7.82 -27.57
C LEU A 32 -11.85 -7.25 -26.37
N GLU A 33 -12.99 -7.85 -26.02
CA GLU A 33 -13.78 -7.45 -24.85
C GLU A 33 -13.03 -7.75 -23.55
N GLU A 34 -12.38 -8.91 -23.45
CA GLU A 34 -11.50 -9.28 -22.33
C GLU A 34 -10.31 -8.32 -22.20
N ILE A 35 -9.65 -7.99 -23.32
CA ILE A 35 -8.55 -7.02 -23.35
C ILE A 35 -9.04 -5.63 -22.93
N SER A 36 -10.18 -5.15 -23.43
CA SER A 36 -10.76 -3.86 -23.05
C SER A 36 -11.17 -3.83 -21.57
N ASN A 37 -11.69 -4.95 -21.05
CA ASN A 37 -12.02 -5.10 -19.64
C ASN A 37 -10.76 -5.11 -18.77
N PHE A 38 -9.66 -5.68 -19.27
CA PHE A 38 -8.37 -5.59 -18.60
C PHE A 38 -7.86 -4.14 -18.57
N TYR A 39 -7.86 -3.42 -19.70
CA TYR A 39 -7.41 -2.03 -19.77
C TYR A 39 -8.26 -1.07 -18.93
N SER A 40 -9.58 -1.27 -18.89
CA SER A 40 -10.47 -0.44 -18.04
C SER A 40 -10.28 -0.69 -16.55
N LYS A 41 -9.71 -1.84 -16.16
CA LYS A 41 -9.32 -2.16 -14.79
C LYS A 41 -7.89 -1.73 -14.43
N LEU A 42 -7.08 -1.28 -15.41
CA LEU A 42 -5.79 -0.67 -15.13
C LEU A 42 -6.00 0.72 -14.56
N THR A 43 -6.28 0.77 -13.26
CA THR A 43 -6.34 2.01 -12.49
C THR A 43 -4.95 2.28 -11.92
N TYR A 44 -4.41 3.48 -12.18
CA TYR A 44 -3.17 3.99 -11.57
C TYR A 44 -3.44 4.71 -10.24
N ASP A 45 -4.65 4.60 -9.71
CA ASP A 45 -5.01 5.11 -8.40
C ASP A 45 -4.45 4.17 -7.32
N ILE A 46 -3.66 4.76 -6.41
CA ILE A 46 -3.10 4.07 -5.25
C ILE A 46 -4.21 3.51 -4.36
N ASP A 47 -5.38 4.17 -4.32
CA ASP A 47 -6.51 3.78 -3.47
C ASP A 47 -7.41 2.67 -4.05
N GLU A 48 -7.26 2.34 -5.34
CA GLU A 48 -8.02 1.24 -5.96
C GLU A 48 -7.12 0.08 -6.40
N ALA A 49 -5.81 0.32 -6.55
CA ALA A 49 -4.89 -0.71 -6.99
C ALA A 49 -4.69 -1.80 -5.91
N GLU A 50 -4.65 -3.05 -6.38
CA GLU A 50 -4.44 -4.26 -5.57
C GLU A 50 -3.37 -5.15 -6.23
N GLY A 51 -2.62 -5.88 -5.39
CA GLY A 51 -1.61 -6.83 -5.81
C GLY A 51 -0.60 -6.28 -6.81
N TYR A 52 -0.53 -6.91 -7.99
CA TYR A 52 0.46 -6.60 -9.03
C TYR A 52 0.39 -5.15 -9.52
N LEU A 53 -0.81 -4.54 -9.60
CA LEU A 53 -0.92 -3.16 -10.06
C LEU A 53 -0.29 -2.18 -9.06
N LEU A 54 -0.45 -2.47 -7.77
CA LEU A 54 0.16 -1.69 -6.70
C LEU A 54 1.71 -1.82 -6.75
N ASP A 55 2.21 -3.00 -7.11
CA ASP A 55 3.65 -3.23 -7.30
C ASP A 55 4.21 -2.45 -8.50
N VAL A 56 3.46 -2.36 -9.60
CA VAL A 56 3.82 -1.51 -10.74
C VAL A 56 3.88 -0.04 -10.32
N ILE A 57 2.92 0.45 -9.53
CA ILE A 57 2.94 1.83 -9.02
C ILE A 57 4.18 2.06 -8.14
N GLY A 58 4.53 1.12 -7.26
CA GLY A 58 5.74 1.24 -6.45
C GLY A 58 7.03 1.21 -7.26
N ALA A 59 7.08 0.43 -8.34
CA ALA A 59 8.20 0.46 -9.27
C ALA A 59 8.35 1.84 -9.96
N ILE A 60 7.24 2.53 -10.25
CA ILE A 60 7.27 3.91 -10.79
C ILE A 60 7.80 4.90 -9.74
N LEU A 61 7.45 4.70 -8.45
CA LEU A 61 7.86 5.56 -7.34
C LEU A 61 9.23 5.21 -6.74
N ASP A 62 9.93 4.24 -7.33
CA ASP A 62 11.22 3.71 -6.86
C ASP A 62 11.17 3.23 -5.40
N ILE A 63 10.07 2.56 -5.03
CA ILE A 63 9.92 1.86 -3.76
C ILE A 63 9.40 0.45 -4.04
N PRO A 64 10.24 -0.58 -3.93
CA PRO A 64 9.79 -1.97 -4.05
C PRO A 64 9.03 -2.40 -2.78
N ARG A 65 8.17 -3.41 -2.93
CA ARG A 65 7.55 -4.08 -1.80
C ARG A 65 8.62 -4.88 -1.03
N LEU A 66 8.74 -4.62 0.27
CA LEU A 66 9.71 -5.28 1.14
C LEU A 66 9.03 -6.38 1.94
N ASP A 67 9.82 -7.39 2.30
CA ASP A 67 9.36 -8.46 3.18
C ASP A 67 9.38 -7.99 4.63
N ILE A 68 8.30 -8.32 5.35
CA ILE A 68 8.10 -8.06 6.77
C ILE A 68 7.99 -9.40 7.51
N PRO A 69 8.39 -9.46 8.78
CA PRO A 69 8.24 -10.68 9.55
C PRO A 69 6.74 -11.01 9.73
N ALA A 70 6.40 -12.30 9.59
CA ALA A 70 5.03 -12.81 9.55
C ALA A 70 4.27 -12.61 10.86
N ASN A 71 4.99 -12.39 11.96
CA ASN A 71 4.42 -12.00 13.24
C ASN A 71 3.72 -10.63 13.21
N LEU A 72 4.05 -9.75 12.25
CA LEU A 72 3.46 -8.42 12.09
C LEU A 72 2.28 -8.40 11.10
N ALA A 73 2.20 -9.37 10.19
CA ALA A 73 1.16 -9.47 9.17
C ALA A 73 0.53 -10.86 9.17
N PHE A 74 -0.46 -11.05 10.05
CA PHE A 74 -1.14 -12.32 10.25
C PHE A 74 -2.66 -12.19 10.08
N PHE A 75 -3.32 -13.32 9.84
CA PHE A 75 -4.77 -13.39 9.83
C PHE A 75 -5.34 -12.97 11.19
N GLY A 76 -6.29 -12.03 11.18
CA GLY A 76 -6.97 -11.60 12.39
C GLY A 76 -8.38 -11.10 12.11
N TYR A 77 -9.09 -10.78 13.18
CA TYR A 77 -10.44 -10.22 13.11
C TYR A 77 -10.41 -8.69 13.21
N GLN A 78 -11.49 -8.02 12.76
CA GLN A 78 -11.67 -6.57 12.92
C GLN A 78 -11.35 -6.13 14.36
N GLY A 79 -10.45 -5.16 14.49
CA GLY A 79 -9.95 -4.67 15.78
C GLY A 79 -8.55 -5.17 16.15
N THR A 80 -7.98 -6.12 15.39
CA THR A 80 -6.55 -6.43 15.45
C THR A 80 -5.83 -5.54 14.44
N PRO A 81 -4.78 -4.80 14.82
CA PRO A 81 -4.03 -3.99 13.87
C PRO A 81 -3.51 -4.84 12.72
N LEU A 82 -3.70 -4.36 11.48
CA LEU A 82 -3.20 -5.00 10.26
C LEU A 82 -3.69 -6.45 10.01
N ALA A 83 -4.77 -6.87 10.69
CA ALA A 83 -5.44 -8.13 10.39
C ALA A 83 -5.87 -8.18 8.92
N VAL A 84 -5.37 -9.18 8.22
CA VAL A 84 -5.78 -9.46 6.85
C VAL A 84 -6.91 -10.47 6.86
N GLY A 85 -7.81 -10.36 5.88
CA GLY A 85 -8.96 -11.24 5.72
C GLY A 85 -8.60 -12.72 5.55
N TYR A 86 -9.61 -13.56 5.71
CA TYR A 86 -9.49 -15.01 5.58
C TYR A 86 -8.88 -15.40 4.22
N ASN A 87 -7.91 -16.31 4.23
CA ASN A 87 -7.21 -16.83 3.05
C ASN A 87 -6.26 -15.85 2.32
N VAL A 88 -5.87 -14.74 2.94
CA VAL A 88 -4.95 -13.75 2.35
C VAL A 88 -3.60 -13.69 3.10
N ALA A 89 -3.61 -13.80 4.43
CA ALA A 89 -2.39 -13.84 5.24
C ALA A 89 -2.20 -15.18 5.96
N PRO A 90 -0.96 -15.56 6.30
CA PRO A 90 -0.69 -16.73 7.13
C PRO A 90 -1.33 -16.59 8.52
N TYR A 91 -1.58 -17.73 9.15
CA TYR A 91 -1.91 -17.76 10.57
C TYR A 91 -0.66 -17.43 11.39
N PHE A 92 -0.85 -16.77 12.51
CA PHE A 92 0.23 -16.48 13.45
C PHE A 92 0.81 -17.80 14.00
N ASP A 93 2.09 -18.07 13.74
CA ASP A 93 2.83 -19.20 14.31
C ASP A 93 3.70 -18.74 15.48
N PHE A 94 3.40 -19.24 16.68
CA PHE A 94 4.18 -18.97 17.89
C PHE A 94 5.56 -19.65 17.88
N ASN A 95 5.76 -20.69 17.05
CA ASN A 95 6.97 -21.50 17.06
C ASN A 95 8.03 -21.04 16.06
N ASN A 96 7.64 -20.38 14.96
CA ASN A 96 8.56 -19.87 13.93
C ASN A 96 8.29 -18.39 13.61
N PRO A 97 8.61 -17.46 14.52
CA PRO A 97 8.36 -16.03 14.31
C PRO A 97 9.26 -15.38 13.24
N THR A 98 10.23 -16.13 12.68
CA THR A 98 11.24 -15.62 11.73
C THR A 98 10.83 -15.73 10.27
N GLU A 99 9.68 -16.35 9.95
CA GLU A 99 9.20 -16.36 8.57
C GLU A 99 8.90 -14.94 8.12
N THR A 100 9.31 -14.60 6.90
CA THR A 100 9.06 -13.29 6.30
C THR A 100 8.04 -13.42 5.18
N VAL A 101 7.12 -12.47 5.11
CA VAL A 101 6.07 -12.38 4.10
C VAL A 101 6.11 -11.00 3.44
N PRO A 102 5.71 -10.87 2.17
CA PRO A 102 5.63 -9.58 1.52
C PRO A 102 4.66 -8.65 2.27
N ALA A 103 4.98 -7.36 2.35
CA ALA A 103 4.11 -6.37 2.97
C ALA A 103 2.69 -6.42 2.38
N THR A 104 1.68 -6.27 3.23
CA THR A 104 0.27 -6.28 2.80
C THR A 104 -0.05 -5.08 1.93
N ASP A 105 -1.06 -5.19 1.06
CA ASP A 105 -1.46 -4.09 0.17
C ASP A 105 -1.80 -2.81 0.95
N ASN A 106 -2.45 -2.92 2.11
CA ASN A 106 -2.78 -1.76 2.95
C ASN A 106 -1.51 -1.05 3.48
N MET A 107 -0.53 -1.80 3.96
CA MET A 107 0.74 -1.24 4.44
C MET A 107 1.51 -0.62 3.27
N TYR A 108 1.58 -1.33 2.15
CA TYR A 108 2.29 -0.85 0.98
C TYR A 108 1.65 0.40 0.40
N ARG A 109 0.31 0.51 0.42
CA ARG A 109 -0.42 1.72 0.04
C ARG A 109 -0.05 2.92 0.90
N MET A 110 0.03 2.74 2.21
CA MET A 110 0.48 3.80 3.13
C MET A 110 1.90 4.28 2.80
N VAL A 111 2.81 3.34 2.49
CA VAL A 111 4.18 3.64 2.05
C VAL A 111 4.19 4.44 0.74
N LEU A 112 3.39 4.05 -0.25
CA LEU A 112 3.31 4.73 -1.54
C LEU A 112 2.74 6.15 -1.40
N HIS A 113 1.67 6.32 -0.63
CA HIS A 113 1.11 7.64 -0.30
C HIS A 113 2.16 8.54 0.35
N PHE A 114 2.95 8.00 1.29
CA PHE A 114 4.04 8.77 1.89
C PHE A 114 5.06 9.23 0.85
N LYS A 115 5.46 8.36 -0.07
CA LYS A 115 6.45 8.69 -1.10
C LYS A 115 5.96 9.75 -2.07
N VAL A 116 4.70 9.68 -2.49
CA VAL A 116 4.07 10.72 -3.30
C VAL A 116 4.11 12.06 -2.55
N PHE A 117 3.79 12.06 -1.26
CA PHE A 117 3.85 13.26 -0.44
C PHE A 117 5.28 13.79 -0.30
N TYR A 118 6.25 12.90 -0.02
CA TYR A 118 7.67 13.25 0.10
C TYR A 118 8.20 13.89 -1.18
N ASN A 119 7.82 13.36 -2.35
CA ASN A 119 8.26 13.90 -3.64
C ASN A 119 7.64 15.26 -3.97
N THR A 120 6.50 15.61 -3.36
CA THR A 120 5.76 16.85 -3.65
C THR A 120 5.96 17.95 -2.59
N THR A 121 6.61 17.64 -1.47
CA THR A 121 6.77 18.57 -0.35
C THR A 121 7.99 19.48 -0.46
N ASP A 122 7.90 20.66 0.16
CA ASP A 122 8.98 21.67 0.20
C ASP A 122 10.00 21.46 1.34
N GLY A 123 9.79 20.42 2.17
CA GLY A 123 10.71 20.04 3.24
C GLY A 123 10.73 21.00 4.45
N THR A 124 9.79 21.94 4.53
CA THR A 124 9.70 22.86 5.68
C THR A 124 9.17 22.13 6.92
N ARG A 125 9.50 22.62 8.12
CA ARG A 125 9.05 22.01 9.40
C ARG A 125 7.53 21.79 9.44
N ALA A 126 6.77 22.77 8.96
CA ALA A 126 5.31 22.68 8.91
C ALA A 126 4.83 21.58 7.94
N SER A 127 5.47 21.44 6.79
CA SER A 127 5.15 20.40 5.82
C SER A 127 5.52 19.01 6.31
N VAL A 128 6.68 18.86 6.97
CA VAL A 128 7.08 17.59 7.61
C VAL A 128 6.06 17.19 8.66
N LEU A 129 5.70 18.13 9.53
CA LEU A 129 4.70 17.88 10.56
C LEU A 129 3.36 17.46 9.94
N LYS A 130 2.88 18.19 8.93
CA LYS A 130 1.63 17.85 8.22
C LYS A 130 1.70 16.47 7.55
N ALA A 131 2.84 16.12 6.94
CA ALA A 131 3.06 14.81 6.34
C ALA A 131 2.92 13.70 7.36
N THR A 132 3.66 13.82 8.47
CA THR A 132 3.67 12.81 9.52
C THR A 132 2.31 12.68 10.18
N LYS A 133 1.59 13.79 10.40
CA LYS A 133 0.21 13.77 10.93
C LYS A 133 -0.75 13.05 9.99
N THR A 134 -0.70 13.39 8.69
CA THR A 134 -1.58 12.78 7.67
C THR A 134 -1.28 11.29 7.50
N LEU A 135 0.00 10.91 7.55
CA LEU A 135 0.44 9.53 7.44
C LEU A 135 -0.01 8.69 8.63
N LEU A 136 0.25 9.17 9.85
CA LEU A 136 0.00 8.40 11.07
C LEU A 136 -1.44 8.53 11.59
N GLY A 137 -2.20 9.52 11.11
CA GLY A 137 -3.53 9.84 11.65
C GLY A 137 -3.48 10.39 13.07
N ILE A 138 -2.33 10.97 13.48
CA ILE A 138 -2.06 11.48 14.83
C ILE A 138 -1.98 12.99 14.78
N ASP A 139 -2.63 13.66 15.72
CA ASP A 139 -2.64 15.12 15.77
C ASP A 139 -1.52 15.68 16.66
N ASP A 140 -1.13 14.97 17.72
CA ASP A 140 -0.11 15.43 18.66
C ASP A 140 1.29 14.88 18.33
N ILE A 141 2.00 15.64 17.49
CA ILE A 141 3.36 15.33 17.02
C ILE A 141 4.24 16.56 17.25
N GLU A 142 5.45 16.34 17.73
CA GLU A 142 6.45 17.37 17.92
C GLU A 142 7.76 17.02 17.22
N ILE A 143 8.37 17.99 16.56
CA ILE A 143 9.73 17.87 16.02
C ILE A 143 10.68 18.49 17.04
N ILE A 144 11.57 17.67 17.61
CA ILE A 144 12.64 18.11 18.50
C ILE A 144 13.92 18.25 17.67
N ASP A 145 14.40 19.48 17.58
CA ASP A 145 15.73 19.81 17.04
C ASP A 145 16.72 19.83 18.20
N SER A 146 17.83 19.11 18.06
CA SER A 146 18.87 19.00 19.10
C SER A 146 19.97 20.08 18.95
N GLU A 147 19.78 21.05 18.04
CA GLU A 147 20.71 22.15 17.72
C GLU A 147 22.09 21.70 17.21
N ASP A 148 22.26 20.40 16.94
CA ASP A 148 23.52 19.76 16.53
C ASP A 148 23.41 19.13 15.14
N MET A 149 22.57 19.70 14.27
CA MET A 149 22.19 19.12 12.97
C MET A 149 21.56 17.73 13.10
N GLN A 150 20.85 17.48 14.20
CA GLN A 150 20.06 16.27 14.39
C GLN A 150 18.64 16.64 14.81
N PHE A 151 17.68 15.90 14.27
CA PHE A 151 16.28 16.03 14.68
C PHE A 151 15.64 14.67 14.91
N LYS A 152 14.63 14.68 15.77
CA LYS A 152 13.75 13.53 16.03
C LYS A 152 12.29 13.96 16.02
N ILE A 153 11.42 13.00 15.76
CA ILE A 153 9.98 13.19 15.82
C ILE A 153 9.45 12.49 17.06
N MET A 154 8.82 13.27 17.94
CA MET A 154 8.15 12.79 19.14
C MET A 154 6.66 12.65 18.87
N LEU A 155 6.15 11.46 19.15
CA LEU A 155 4.75 11.09 19.03
C LEU A 155 4.18 11.03 20.45
N HIS A 156 3.23 11.90 20.77
CA HIS A 156 2.62 11.96 22.11
C HIS A 156 1.46 10.99 22.29
N GLU A 157 0.98 10.41 21.19
CA GLU A 157 -0.02 9.36 21.17
C GLU A 157 0.63 7.96 21.06
N PRO A 158 0.00 6.91 21.63
CA PRO A 158 0.49 5.55 21.48
C PRO A 158 0.35 5.12 20.02
N VAL A 159 1.49 4.83 19.40
CA VAL A 159 1.55 4.31 18.02
C VAL A 159 1.82 2.82 18.07
N ASP A 160 1.18 2.08 17.18
CA ASP A 160 1.42 0.66 17.04
C ASP A 160 2.89 0.39 16.65
N GLU A 161 3.50 -0.58 17.33
CA GLU A 161 4.88 -0.99 17.10
C GLU A 161 5.10 -1.43 15.64
N VAL A 162 4.06 -2.00 15.02
CA VAL A 162 4.12 -2.41 13.61
C VAL A 162 4.28 -1.21 12.67
N ILE A 163 3.57 -0.11 12.94
CA ILE A 163 3.66 1.11 12.12
C ILE A 163 5.07 1.70 12.25
N LEU A 164 5.61 1.76 13.47
CA LEU A 164 6.98 2.21 13.72
C LEU A 164 8.01 1.32 13.01
N TYR A 165 7.79 0.00 12.99
CA TYR A 165 8.63 -0.92 12.25
C TYR A 165 8.62 -0.63 10.74
N VAL A 166 7.44 -0.43 10.14
CA VAL A 166 7.30 -0.10 8.71
C VAL A 166 7.97 1.22 8.36
N LEU A 167 7.75 2.26 9.19
CA LEU A 167 8.38 3.56 9.01
C LEU A 167 9.91 3.45 8.96
N ASN A 168 10.49 2.65 9.86
CA ASN A 168 11.93 2.43 9.90
C ASN A 168 12.41 1.56 8.73
N LEU A 169 11.70 0.48 8.40
CA LEU A 169 12.03 -0.43 7.30
C LEU A 169 12.12 0.31 5.95
N TYR A 170 11.12 1.15 5.67
CA TYR A 170 11.06 1.94 4.44
C TYR A 170 11.76 3.31 4.54
N SER A 171 12.37 3.63 5.69
CA SER A 171 12.99 4.94 5.95
C SER A 171 12.07 6.11 5.61
N LEU A 172 10.81 6.01 6.05
CA LEU A 172 9.77 7.00 5.77
C LEU A 172 9.91 8.18 6.71
N TYR A 173 10.75 9.14 6.33
CA TYR A 173 10.85 10.44 6.98
C TYR A 173 11.30 11.49 5.97
N ILE A 174 10.82 12.72 6.14
CA ILE A 174 11.30 13.85 5.34
C ILE A 174 12.58 14.35 5.98
N LYS A 175 13.71 14.20 5.29
CA LYS A 175 15.01 14.65 5.77
C LYS A 175 15.33 16.05 5.24
N PRO A 176 15.45 17.07 6.10
CA PRO A 176 15.99 18.36 5.70
C PRO A 176 17.46 18.23 5.28
N THR A 177 17.89 19.04 4.32
CA THR A 177 19.27 19.01 3.80
C THR A 177 20.29 19.21 4.92
N GLY A 178 21.23 18.28 5.05
CA GLY A 178 22.34 18.37 6.01
C GLY A 178 22.00 18.00 7.46
N VAL A 179 20.77 17.54 7.75
CA VAL A 179 20.33 17.20 9.12
C VAL A 179 20.15 15.69 9.26
N LYS A 180 20.68 15.09 10.33
CA LYS A 180 20.51 13.66 10.64
C LYS A 180 19.16 13.42 11.31
N PHE A 181 18.42 12.42 10.82
CA PHE A 181 17.22 11.93 11.49
C PHE A 181 17.60 10.83 12.47
N LEU A 182 17.18 10.96 13.73
CA LEU A 182 17.46 9.97 14.78
C LEU A 182 16.39 8.88 14.89
N GLY A 183 15.17 9.15 14.42
CA GLY A 183 14.06 8.21 14.50
C GLY A 183 12.79 8.84 15.08
N TYR A 184 11.80 7.96 15.25
CA TYR A 184 10.54 8.25 15.93
C TYR A 184 10.64 7.80 17.39
N GLU A 185 10.32 8.68 18.33
CA GLU A 185 10.19 8.36 19.75
C GLU A 185 8.74 8.53 20.18
N THR A 186 8.24 7.65 21.05
CA THR A 186 6.93 7.82 21.67
C THR A 186 7.10 8.28 23.12
N SER A 187 6.40 9.35 23.50
CA SER A 187 6.34 9.81 24.90
C SER A 187 5.20 9.13 25.67
N ALA A 188 4.25 8.51 24.97
CA ALA A 188 3.20 7.72 25.56
C ALA A 188 3.79 6.44 26.18
N ARG A 189 3.66 6.30 27.50
CA ARG A 189 3.81 4.99 28.15
C ARG A 189 2.77 4.05 27.54
N VAL A 190 3.20 2.96 26.90
CA VAL A 190 2.35 1.78 26.75
C VAL A 190 1.92 1.43 28.17
N LEU A 191 0.65 1.69 28.51
CA LEU A 191 0.04 1.17 29.72
C LEU A 191 -0.08 -0.33 29.48
N THR A 192 1.01 -1.06 29.71
CA THR A 192 0.97 -2.49 29.90
C THR A 192 -0.03 -2.70 31.02
N LYS A 193 -1.21 -3.23 30.70
CA LYS A 193 -2.11 -3.75 31.72
C LYS A 193 -1.30 -4.83 32.43
N ASP A 194 -0.77 -4.50 33.59
CA ASP A 194 -0.42 -5.47 34.62
C ASP A 194 -1.70 -6.27 34.88
N VAL A 195 -1.85 -7.37 34.15
CA VAL A 195 -2.72 -8.47 34.53
C VAL A 195 -2.10 -8.99 35.82
N LYS A 196 -2.60 -8.46 36.93
CA LYS A 196 -2.36 -8.98 38.27
C LYS A 196 -2.69 -10.46 38.25
N ASN A 197 -1.66 -11.31 38.18
CA ASN A 197 -1.77 -12.68 38.62
C ASN A 197 -1.68 -12.66 40.15
N GLY A 198 -2.85 -12.68 40.78
CA GLY A 198 -3.08 -12.84 42.21
C GLY A 198 -4.46 -13.41 42.42
#